data_AF-A0A660ZAW6-F1
#
_entry.id   AF-A0A660ZAW6-F1
#
_cell.length_a   1.000
_cell.length_b   1.000
_cell.length_c   1.000
_cell.angle_alpha   90.00
_cell.angle_beta   90.00
_cell.angle_gamma   90.00
#
_symmetry.space_group_name_H-M   'P 1'
#
loop_
_entity.id
_entity.type
_entity.pdbx_description
1 polymer ?
#
loop_
_entity_poly.entity_id
_entity_poly.type
_entity_poly.pdbx_seq_one_letter_code
_entity_poly.pdbx_strand_id
1 'polypeptide(L)'
;MDPALEKLIRLHDLEKMEEEISSEEYMKIISKLRQEEDEEELKKMRDEALEAIRREKEKIIKELNKINPTYYNRYRMFKNAYGHGIAQVVEGICLNCFSRVPTSFITQHGKLLRCPNCGIFLYVPKGKKTEGERL
;
A
#
# COMPACT_ATOMS: atom_id res chain seq x y z
N MET A 1 1.57 1.27 16.98
CA MET A 1 2.13 1.34 15.61
C MET A 1 2.19 2.81 15.25
N ASP A 2 3.20 3.24 14.49
CA ASP A 2 3.33 4.62 14.03
C ASP A 2 2.07 5.04 13.24
N PRO A 3 1.37 6.14 13.62
CA PRO A 3 0.13 6.55 12.98
C PRO A 3 0.26 6.92 11.50
N ALA A 4 1.43 7.38 11.06
CA ALA A 4 1.70 7.68 9.66
C ALA A 4 1.99 6.42 8.86
N LEU A 5 2.70 5.46 9.46
CA LEU A 5 2.94 4.16 8.83
C LEU A 5 1.63 3.45 8.48
N GLU A 6 0.72 3.36 9.44
CA GLU A 6 -0.58 2.70 9.25
C GLU A 6 -1.35 3.34 8.08
N LYS A 7 -1.36 4.67 8.03
CA LYS A 7 -2.02 5.43 6.96
C LYS A 7 -1.37 5.23 5.60
N LEU A 8 -0.04 5.19 5.52
CA LEU A 8 0.68 4.96 4.27
C LEU A 8 0.45 3.54 3.73
N ILE A 9 0.40 2.53 4.61
CA ILE A 9 0.04 1.16 4.22
C ILE A 9 -1.40 1.13 3.70
N ARG A 10 -2.36 1.66 4.47
CA ARG A 10 -3.77 1.69 4.07
C ARG A 10 -3.99 2.44 2.75
N LEU A 11 -3.29 3.56 2.55
CA LEU A 11 -3.35 4.31 1.29
C LEU A 11 -2.86 3.47 0.11
N HIS A 12 -1.73 2.78 0.28
CA HIS A 12 -1.17 1.89 -0.74
C HIS A 12 -2.10 0.73 -1.09
N ASP A 13 -2.71 0.11 -0.09
CA ASP A 13 -3.66 -1.00 -0.30
C ASP A 13 -4.92 -0.51 -1.04
N LEU A 14 -5.47 0.65 -0.65
CA LEU A 14 -6.62 1.25 -1.33
C LEU A 14 -6.32 1.65 -2.78
N GLU A 15 -5.12 2.17 -3.04
CA GLU A 15 -4.69 2.48 -4.42
C GLU A 15 -4.58 1.22 -5.28
N LYS A 16 -4.05 0.13 -4.73
CA LYS A 16 -4.04 -1.16 -5.43
C LYS A 16 -5.45 -1.69 -5.69
N MET A 17 -6.33 -1.63 -4.70
CA MET A 17 -7.73 -2.04 -4.87
C MET A 17 -8.43 -1.19 -5.94
N GLU A 18 -8.21 0.12 -5.98
CA GLU A 18 -8.75 1.00 -7.02
C GLU A 18 -8.23 0.61 -8.41
N GLU A 19 -6.93 0.36 -8.54
CA GLU A 19 -6.29 -0.10 -9.80
C GLU A 19 -6.89 -1.44 -10.27
N GLU A 20 -7.07 -2.40 -9.36
CA GLU A 20 -7.65 -3.71 -9.66
C GLU A 20 -9.13 -3.61 -10.07
N ILE A 21 -9.95 -2.92 -9.27
CA ILE A 21 -11.41 -2.80 -9.51
C ILE A 21 -11.73 -1.99 -10.76
N SER A 22 -10.91 -0.98 -11.08
CA SER A 22 -11.08 -0.17 -12.29
C SER A 22 -10.64 -0.90 -13.56
N SER A 23 -9.95 -2.03 -13.45
CA SER A 23 -9.50 -2.79 -14.62
C SER A 23 -10.65 -3.50 -15.34
N GLU A 24 -10.59 -3.51 -16.67
CA GLU A 24 -11.53 -4.27 -17.50
C GLU A 24 -11.46 -5.77 -17.23
N GLU A 25 -10.28 -6.28 -16.88
CA GLU A 25 -10.06 -7.69 -16.59
C GLU A 25 -10.83 -8.12 -15.33
N TYR A 26 -10.81 -7.29 -14.28
CA TYR A 26 -11.59 -7.53 -13.08
C TYR A 26 -13.09 -7.62 -13.39
N MET A 27 -13.60 -6.73 -14.24
CA MET A 27 -15.01 -6.76 -14.68
C MET A 27 -15.36 -8.04 -15.45
N LYS A 28 -14.48 -8.49 -16.35
CA LYS A 28 -14.67 -9.75 -17.09
C LYS A 28 -14.68 -10.97 -16.18
N ILE A 29 -13.86 -10.98 -15.12
CA ILE A 29 -13.82 -12.06 -14.15
C ILE A 29 -15.09 -12.06 -13.30
N ILE A 30 -15.49 -10.90 -12.78
CA ILE A 30 -16.68 -10.74 -11.94
C ILE A 30 -17.95 -11.14 -12.69
N SER A 31 -18.14 -10.69 -13.94
CA SER A 31 -19.33 -11.05 -14.73
C SER A 31 -19.43 -12.55 -14.97
N LYS A 32 -18.31 -13.22 -15.28
CA LYS A 32 -18.25 -14.68 -15.42
C LYS A 32 -18.55 -15.42 -14.11
N LEU A 33 -18.02 -14.94 -12.98
CA LEU A 33 -18.19 -15.59 -11.67
C LEU A 33 -19.63 -15.47 -11.16
N ARG A 34 -20.26 -14.31 -11.36
CA ARG A 34 -21.60 -14.03 -10.84
C ARG A 34 -22.72 -14.57 -11.73
N GLN A 35 -22.41 -14.97 -12.97
CA GLN A 35 -23.42 -15.32 -13.99
C GLN A 35 -24.48 -14.21 -14.13
N GLU A 36 -24.10 -12.96 -13.84
CA GLU A 36 -24.99 -11.81 -13.89
C GLU A 36 -25.09 -11.35 -15.35
N GLU A 37 -26.31 -11.39 -15.89
CA GLU A 37 -26.64 -10.89 -17.23
C GLU A 37 -26.83 -9.36 -17.24
N ASP A 38 -26.99 -8.75 -16.07
CA ASP A 38 -27.16 -7.30 -15.91
C ASP A 38 -25.80 -6.60 -15.76
N GLU A 39 -25.19 -6.28 -16.91
CA GLU A 39 -23.95 -5.49 -16.96
C GLU A 39 -24.10 -4.09 -16.33
N GLU A 40 -25.31 -3.54 -16.27
CA GLU A 40 -25.56 -2.19 -15.75
C GLU A 40 -25.53 -2.19 -14.22
N GLU A 41 -26.12 -3.20 -13.58
CA GLU A 41 -26.02 -3.42 -12.13
C GLU A 41 -24.55 -3.63 -11.69
N LEU A 42 -23.80 -4.45 -12.43
CA LEU A 42 -22.37 -4.67 -12.18
C LEU A 42 -21.54 -3.39 -12.28
N LYS A 43 -21.78 -2.56 -13.30
CA LYS A 43 -21.11 -1.27 -13.46
C LYS A 43 -21.45 -0.34 -12.30
N LYS A 44 -22.72 -0.28 -11.90
CA LYS A 44 -23.17 0.54 -10.77
C LYS A 44 -22.48 0.12 -9.46
N MET A 45 -22.45 -1.16 -9.15
CA MET A 45 -21.74 -1.69 -7.96
C MET A 45 -20.25 -1.34 -7.99
N ARG A 46 -19.60 -1.46 -9.15
CA ARG A 46 -18.19 -1.06 -9.31
C ARG A 46 -18.01 0.42 -9.02
N ASP A 47 -18.84 1.27 -9.61
CA ASP A 47 -18.70 2.72 -9.50
C ASP A 47 -18.95 3.19 -8.05
N GLU A 48 -19.91 2.58 -7.34
CA GLU A 48 -20.14 2.80 -5.90
C GLU A 48 -18.92 2.40 -5.05
N ALA A 49 -18.30 1.24 -5.36
CA ALA A 49 -17.10 0.78 -4.67
C ALA A 49 -15.90 1.70 -4.91
N LEU A 50 -15.68 2.13 -6.16
CA LEU A 50 -14.61 3.09 -6.52
C LEU A 50 -14.80 4.41 -5.79
N GLU A 51 -16.03 4.92 -5.72
CA GLU A 51 -16.34 6.16 -5.03
C GLU A 51 -16.14 6.05 -3.50
N ALA A 52 -16.42 4.90 -2.90
CA ALA A 52 -16.11 4.64 -1.49
C ALA A 52 -14.60 4.63 -1.24
N ILE A 53 -13.82 3.97 -2.10
CA ILE A 53 -12.36 3.92 -2.03
C ILE A 53 -11.76 5.33 -2.13
N ARG A 54 -12.19 6.12 -3.12
CA ARG A 54 -11.71 7.50 -3.34
C ARG A 54 -11.98 8.39 -2.13
N ARG A 55 -13.18 8.32 -1.56
CA ARG A 55 -13.53 9.07 -0.35
C ARG A 55 -12.66 8.70 0.85
N GLU A 56 -12.33 7.42 1.03
CA GLU A 56 -11.44 6.98 2.10
C GLU A 56 -9.99 7.42 1.85
N LYS A 57 -9.49 7.33 0.61
CA LYS A 57 -8.16 7.85 0.23
C LYS A 57 -8.05 9.33 0.57
N GLU A 58 -9.04 10.15 0.22
CA GLU A 58 -9.03 11.58 0.54
C GLU A 58 -8.96 11.86 2.05
N LYS A 59 -9.67 11.09 2.86
CA LYS A 59 -9.58 11.19 4.33
C LYS A 59 -8.18 10.86 4.82
N ILE A 60 -7.60 9.75 4.37
CA ILE A 60 -6.25 9.34 4.76
C ILE A 60 -5.22 10.38 4.33
N ILE A 61 -5.33 10.96 3.14
CA ILE A 61 -4.45 12.02 2.66
C ILE A 61 -4.54 13.28 3.55
N LYS A 62 -5.76 13.70 3.92
CA LYS A 62 -5.98 14.82 4.85
C LYS A 62 -5.35 14.54 6.21
N GLU A 63 -5.48 13.32 6.73
CA GLU A 63 -4.88 12.92 8.00
C GLU A 63 -3.36 12.82 7.94
N LEU A 64 -2.79 12.30 6.86
CA LEU A 64 -1.34 12.29 6.63
C LEU A 64 -0.77 13.70 6.61
N ASN A 65 -1.45 14.63 5.93
CA ASN A 65 -1.02 16.03 5.86
C ASN A 65 -1.07 16.73 7.22
N LYS A 66 -2.00 16.34 8.12
CA LYS A 66 -2.02 16.81 9.51
C LYS A 66 -0.84 16.29 10.33
N ILE A 67 -0.38 15.07 10.06
CA ILE A 67 0.79 14.49 10.74
C ILE A 67 2.08 15.13 10.23
N ASN A 68 2.25 15.16 8.90
CA ASN A 68 3.35 15.83 8.24
C ASN A 68 2.98 16.18 6.80
N PRO A 69 2.99 17.47 6.41
CA PRO A 69 2.54 17.92 5.09
C PRO A 69 3.42 17.42 3.92
N THR A 70 4.59 16.84 4.19
CA THR A 70 5.48 16.30 3.17
C THR A 70 5.24 14.81 2.87
N TYR A 71 4.51 14.08 3.73
CA TYR A 71 4.40 12.63 3.63
C TYR A 71 3.65 12.20 2.38
N TYR A 72 2.50 12.78 2.10
CA TYR A 72 1.74 12.44 0.90
C TYR A 72 2.50 12.82 -0.38
N ASN A 73 3.13 13.99 -0.41
CA ASN A 73 3.93 14.41 -1.57
C ASN A 73 5.08 13.44 -1.85
N ARG A 74 5.77 12.97 -0.81
CA ARG A 74 6.84 11.97 -0.96
C ARG A 74 6.28 10.62 -1.40
N TYR A 75 5.22 10.14 -0.76
CA TYR A 75 4.54 8.90 -1.12
C TYR A 75 4.18 8.90 -2.62
N ARG A 76 3.50 9.96 -3.08
CA ARG A 76 3.10 10.13 -4.49
C ARG A 76 4.30 10.16 -5.44
N MET A 77 5.39 10.82 -5.06
CA MET A 77 6.61 10.85 -5.88
C MET A 77 7.15 9.44 -6.15
N PHE A 78 7.23 8.58 -5.12
CA PHE A 78 7.66 7.20 -5.30
C PHE A 78 6.61 6.33 -6.00
N LYS A 79 5.31 6.53 -5.69
CA LYS A 79 4.21 5.83 -6.37
C LYS A 79 4.26 6.07 -7.88
N ASN A 80 4.46 7.32 -8.31
CA ASN A 80 4.56 7.66 -9.73
C ASN A 80 5.82 7.08 -10.40
N ALA A 81 6.92 6.92 -9.67
CA ALA A 81 8.18 6.44 -10.22
C ALA A 81 8.29 4.90 -10.24
N TYR A 82 7.72 4.20 -9.25
CA TYR A 82 7.92 2.77 -9.02
C TYR A 82 6.63 1.96 -8.85
N GLY A 83 5.46 2.60 -8.97
CA GLY A 83 4.16 1.95 -8.76
C GLY A 83 3.80 1.74 -7.30
N HIS A 84 4.62 2.17 -6.34
CA HIS A 84 4.33 2.13 -4.90
C HIS A 84 5.06 3.24 -4.13
N GLY A 85 4.42 3.80 -3.10
CA GLY A 85 4.98 4.90 -2.31
C GLY A 85 5.64 4.48 -0.99
N ILE A 86 5.51 3.20 -0.63
CA ILE A 86 6.06 2.58 0.58
C ILE A 86 6.51 1.16 0.25
N ALA A 87 7.60 0.70 0.86
CA ALA A 87 8.13 -0.63 0.66
C ALA A 87 8.41 -1.35 1.98
N GLN A 88 8.43 -2.68 1.92
CA GLN A 88 8.78 -3.53 3.05
C GLN A 88 10.30 -3.70 3.14
N VAL A 89 10.78 -3.93 4.36
CA VAL A 89 12.10 -4.52 4.60
C VAL A 89 11.95 -6.02 4.86
N VAL A 90 12.59 -6.84 4.03
CA VAL A 90 12.67 -8.30 4.20
C VAL A 90 14.13 -8.71 4.26
N GLU A 91 14.53 -9.46 5.29
CA GLU A 91 15.92 -9.91 5.49
C GLU A 91 16.97 -8.78 5.39
N GLY A 92 16.61 -7.57 5.88
CA GLY A 92 17.46 -6.39 5.81
C GLY A 92 17.60 -5.78 4.42
N ILE A 93 16.71 -6.11 3.48
CA ILE A 93 16.70 -5.59 2.11
C ILE A 93 15.47 -4.70 1.91
N CYS A 94 15.67 -3.51 1.33
CA CYS A 94 14.58 -2.65 0.87
C CYS A 94 13.98 -3.21 -0.42
N LEU A 95 12.69 -3.58 -0.40
CA LEU A 95 12.03 -4.19 -1.58
C LEU A 95 11.69 -3.22 -2.73
N ASN A 96 12.08 -1.95 -2.63
CA ASN A 96 11.99 -1.00 -3.76
C ASN A 96 13.29 -0.95 -4.57
N CYS A 97 14.44 -0.80 -3.91
CA CYS A 97 15.73 -0.59 -4.58
C CYS A 97 16.73 -1.74 -4.39
N PHE A 98 16.34 -2.78 -3.67
CA PHE A 98 17.13 -3.98 -3.39
C PHE A 98 18.46 -3.75 -2.65
N SER A 99 18.68 -2.55 -2.12
CA SER A 99 19.84 -2.27 -1.28
C SER A 99 19.63 -2.77 0.14
N ARG A 100 20.73 -3.23 0.77
CA ARG A 100 20.76 -3.60 2.18
C ARG A 100 20.58 -2.35 3.04
N VAL A 101 19.66 -2.42 4.01
CA VAL A 101 19.42 -1.35 4.99
C VAL A 101 20.30 -1.56 6.23
N PRO A 102 20.52 -0.53 7.06
CA PRO A 102 21.25 -0.68 8.32
C PRO A 102 20.63 -1.75 9.22
N THR A 103 21.45 -2.56 9.89
CA THR A 103 20.99 -3.62 10.81
C THR A 103 20.06 -3.08 11.90
N SER A 104 20.24 -1.82 12.31
CA SER A 104 19.39 -1.15 13.29
C SER A 104 17.93 -1.01 12.85
N PHE A 105 17.62 -1.13 11.55
CA PHE A 105 16.24 -1.08 11.04
C PHE A 105 15.50 -2.38 11.32
N ILE A 106 16.17 -3.53 11.31
CA ILE A 106 15.56 -4.87 11.36
C ILE A 106 14.70 -5.07 12.62
N THR A 107 15.03 -4.37 13.71
CA THR A 107 14.31 -4.46 15.00
C THR A 107 13.25 -3.37 15.19
N GLN A 108 13.10 -2.42 14.25
CA GLN A 108 12.20 -1.26 14.37
C GLN A 108 10.79 -1.57 13.87
N HIS A 109 10.18 -2.65 14.39
CA HIS A 109 8.83 -3.03 14.00
C HIS A 109 7.82 -1.92 14.29
N GLY A 110 6.93 -1.67 13.32
CA GLY A 110 5.84 -0.70 13.47
C GLY A 110 6.27 0.77 13.53
N LYS A 111 7.50 1.11 13.11
CA LYS A 111 7.97 2.48 12.91
C LYS A 111 8.02 2.83 11.43
N LEU A 112 7.74 4.09 11.09
CA LEU A 112 7.97 4.61 9.76
C LEU A 112 9.46 4.94 9.59
N LEU A 113 10.11 4.28 8.64
CA LEU A 113 11.52 4.48 8.32
C LEU A 113 11.65 5.08 6.92
N ARG A 114 12.86 5.50 6.55
CA ARG A 114 13.21 5.88 5.17
C ARG A 114 14.44 5.11 4.73
N CYS A 115 14.40 4.55 3.53
CA CYS A 115 15.56 3.91 2.95
C CYS A 115 16.70 4.94 2.82
N PRO A 116 17.90 4.69 3.37
CA PRO A 116 19.03 5.62 3.21
C PRO A 116 19.56 5.65 1.76
N ASN A 117 19.28 4.62 0.96
CA ASN A 117 19.72 4.54 -0.44
C ASN A 117 18.75 5.26 -1.38
N CYS A 118 17.50 4.78 -1.51
CA CYS A 118 16.54 5.36 -2.47
C CYS A 118 15.60 6.39 -1.85
N GLY A 119 15.49 6.47 -0.54
CA GLY A 119 14.62 7.41 0.15
C GLY A 119 13.14 7.01 0.28
N ILE A 120 12.69 5.87 -0.27
CA ILE A 120 11.29 5.44 -0.11
C ILE A 120 10.94 5.23 1.37
N PHE A 121 9.66 5.37 1.72
CA PHE A 121 9.19 4.96 3.04
C PHE A 121 9.36 3.46 3.23
N LEU A 122 9.78 3.08 4.42
CA LEU A 122 10.04 1.69 4.80
C LEU A 122 9.24 1.30 6.02
N TYR A 123 8.84 0.04 6.04
CA TYR A 123 8.33 -0.62 7.24
C TYR A 123 8.90 -2.02 7.39
N VAL A 124 9.06 -2.43 8.63
CA VAL A 124 9.50 -3.77 8.98
C VAL A 124 8.27 -4.51 9.52
N PRO A 125 7.79 -5.55 8.82
CA PRO A 125 6.66 -6.34 9.29
C PRO A 125 7.03 -6.96 10.65
N LYS A 126 6.04 -7.22 11.50
CA LYS A 126 6.26 -8.22 12.55
C LYS A 126 6.33 -9.57 11.84
N GLY A 127 7.47 -10.26 11.94
CA GLY A 127 7.58 -11.60 11.40
C GLY A 127 6.48 -12.48 11.99
N LYS A 128 5.84 -13.31 11.15
CA LYS A 128 5.33 -14.57 11.68
C LYS A 128 6.58 -15.36 12.05
N LYS A 129 6.68 -15.85 13.29
CA LYS A 129 7.67 -16.87 13.62
C LYS A 129 7.51 -17.97 12.58
N THR A 130 8.51 -18.17 11.74
CA THR A 130 8.55 -19.37 10.90
C THR A 130 8.87 -20.51 11.84
N GLU A 131 8.04 -21.56 11.83
CA GLU A 131 8.40 -22.83 12.46
C GLU A 131 9.69 -23.31 11.78
N GLY A 132 10.84 -23.11 12.42
CA GLY A 132 12.13 -23.39 11.79
C GLY A 132 13.34 -22.62 12.31
N GLU A 133 13.21 -21.65 13.22
CA GLU A 133 14.36 -21.09 13.95
C GLU A 133 14.93 -22.14 14.93
N ARG A 134 15.69 -23.10 14.38
CA ARG A 134 16.82 -23.82 15.00
C ARG A 134 18.07 -23.09 14.47
N LEU A 135 19.08 -22.69 15.22
CA LEU A 135 19.67 -23.11 16.50
C LEU A 135 20.10 -21.88 17.31
#